data_AF-A0A1V5P3W2-F1
#
_entry.id   AF-A0A1V5P3W2-F1
#
_cell.length_a   1.000
_cell.length_b   1.000
_cell.length_c   1.000
_cell.angle_alpha   90.00
_cell.angle_beta   90.00
_cell.angle_gamma   90.00
#
_symmetry.space_group_name_H-M   'P 1'
#
loop_
_entity.id
_entity.type
_entity.pdbx_description
1 polymer ?
#
loop_
_entity_poly.entity_id
_entity_poly.type
_entity_poly.pdbx_seq_one_letter_code
_entity_poly.pdbx_strand_id
1 'polypeptide(L)'
;MIENTHRIFNNGKVNIVNAAKTATGEVFMPVLSGTLTTLAPFVPLAFWKGVIGEFMFFLPITLIITLTASLLVAYIINPVFAVSFMKPDEFVVDKQRRKRSLLIAGVVLGALALLSYIGGNFGLCNVIPAVCTL
;
A
#
# COMPACT_ATOMS: atom_id res chain seq x y z
N MET A 1 -6.05 -1.55 -5.35
CA MET A 1 -6.23 -2.49 -4.21
C MET A 1 -5.06 -3.45 -4.08
N ILE A 2 -4.76 -4.30 -5.07
CA ILE A 2 -3.72 -5.35 -5.00
C ILE A 2 -2.35 -4.81 -4.56
N GLU A 3 -1.85 -3.77 -5.22
CA GLU A 3 -0.59 -3.10 -4.84
C GLU A 3 -0.62 -2.56 -3.41
N ASN A 4 -1.75 -1.98 -3.01
CA ASN A 4 -1.92 -1.42 -1.67
C ASN A 4 -1.99 -2.50 -0.59
N THR A 5 -2.61 -3.66 -0.89
CA THR A 5 -2.60 -4.85 -0.05
C THR A 5 -1.18 -5.39 0.10
N HIS A 6 -0.42 -5.49 -1.00
CA HIS A 6 0.97 -5.95 -0.98
C HIS A 6 1.87 -5.01 -0.15
N ARG A 7 1.70 -3.68 -0.28
CA ARG A 7 2.40 -2.68 0.54
C ARG A 7 2.09 -2.81 2.03
N ILE A 8 0.83 -2.97 2.40
CA ILE A 8 0.41 -3.09 3.81
C ILE A 8 0.88 -4.42 4.41
N PHE A 9 0.81 -5.49 3.63
CA PHE A 9 1.29 -6.81 4.01
C PHE A 9 2.82 -6.85 4.18
N ASN A 10 3.59 -6.29 3.22
CA ASN A 10 5.05 -6.23 3.26
C ASN A 10 5.61 -5.33 4.39
N ASN A 11 4.76 -4.49 5.01
CA ASN A 11 5.12 -3.75 6.22
C ASN A 11 5.18 -4.64 7.48
N GLY A 12 4.75 -5.89 7.41
CA GLY A 12 4.95 -6.94 8.42
C GLY A 12 4.11 -6.79 9.69
N LYS A 13 3.07 -5.96 9.68
CA LYS A 13 2.29 -5.61 10.88
C LYS A 13 0.92 -6.29 11.01
N VAL A 14 0.42 -6.91 9.95
CA VAL A 14 -0.97 -7.41 9.90
C VAL A 14 -1.11 -8.67 9.05
N ASN A 15 -1.97 -9.61 9.49
CA ASN A 15 -2.37 -10.78 8.71
C ASN A 15 -2.99 -10.37 7.36
N ILE A 16 -2.87 -11.22 6.34
CA ILE A 16 -3.38 -10.99 4.97
C ILE A 16 -4.85 -10.52 4.94
N VAL A 17 -5.69 -11.13 5.76
CA VAL A 17 -7.11 -10.76 5.88
C VAL A 17 -7.28 -9.31 6.34
N ASN A 18 -6.46 -8.88 7.32
CA ASN A 18 -6.50 -7.53 7.84
C ASN A 18 -5.83 -6.52 6.88
N ALA A 19 -4.77 -6.94 6.18
CA ALA A 19 -4.15 -6.14 5.13
C ALA A 19 -5.13 -5.86 3.98
N ALA A 20 -5.84 -6.89 3.50
CA ALA A 20 -6.85 -6.76 2.45
C ALA A 20 -8.03 -5.88 2.89
N LYS A 21 -8.55 -6.04 4.11
CA LYS A 21 -9.61 -5.18 4.65
C LYS A 21 -9.19 -3.72 4.71
N THR A 22 -7.99 -3.44 5.24
CA THR A 22 -7.46 -2.07 5.36
C THR A 22 -7.23 -1.45 3.97
N ALA A 23 -6.61 -2.19 3.06
CA ALA A 23 -6.37 -1.74 1.69
C ALA A 23 -7.68 -1.43 0.93
N THR A 24 -8.73 -2.21 1.16
CA THR A 24 -10.06 -1.99 0.57
C THR A 24 -10.70 -0.70 1.10
N GLY A 25 -10.59 -0.44 2.40
CA GLY A 25 -11.09 0.79 3.02
C GLY A 25 -10.38 2.05 2.50
N GLU A 26 -9.06 1.99 2.29
CA GLU A 26 -8.28 3.12 1.76
C GLU A 26 -8.67 3.50 0.32
N VAL A 27 -9.05 2.53 -0.52
CA VAL A 27 -9.43 2.79 -1.92
C VAL A 27 -10.92 3.09 -2.12
N PHE A 28 -11.77 2.81 -1.12
CA PHE A 28 -13.22 2.97 -1.23
C PHE A 28 -13.64 4.42 -1.50
N MET A 29 -13.16 5.37 -0.67
CA MET A 29 -13.52 6.79 -0.80
C MET A 29 -13.09 7.39 -2.15
N PRO A 30 -11.85 7.16 -2.64
CA PRO A 30 -11.44 7.55 -4.00
C PRO A 30 -12.33 7.00 -5.11
N VAL A 31 -12.71 5.72 -5.06
CA VAL A 31 -13.52 5.09 -6.13
C VAL A 31 -14.95 5.63 -6.11
N LEU A 32 -15.56 5.77 -4.92
CA LEU A 32 -16.88 6.37 -4.78
C LEU A 32 -16.88 7.82 -5.28
N SER A 33 -15.90 8.61 -4.87
CA SER A 33 -15.75 10.00 -5.33
C SER A 33 -15.56 10.09 -6.84
N GLY A 34 -14.74 9.22 -7.45
CA GLY A 34 -14.55 9.18 -8.89
C GLY A 34 -15.86 8.88 -9.63
N THR A 35 -16.65 7.93 -9.11
CA THR A 35 -17.97 7.59 -9.64
C THR A 35 -18.92 8.80 -9.57
N LEU A 36 -18.96 9.51 -8.45
CA LEU A 36 -19.78 10.72 -8.30
C LEU A 36 -19.35 11.84 -9.26
N THR A 37 -18.04 12.07 -9.43
CA THR A 37 -17.53 13.07 -10.38
C THR A 37 -17.90 12.72 -11.82
N THR A 38 -17.90 11.43 -12.20
CA THR A 38 -18.36 11.02 -13.54
C THR A 38 -19.84 11.25 -13.77
N LEU A 39 -20.65 11.21 -12.69
CA LEU A 39 -22.10 11.44 -12.75
C LEU A 39 -22.46 12.93 -12.68
N ALA A 40 -21.61 13.77 -12.08
CA ALA A 40 -21.88 15.18 -11.84
C ALA A 40 -22.30 15.98 -13.10
N PRO A 41 -21.69 15.80 -14.28
CA PRO A 41 -22.13 16.48 -15.50
C PRO A 41 -23.52 16.05 -16.00
N PHE A 42 -23.98 14.85 -15.63
CA PHE A 42 -25.28 14.33 -16.05
C PHE A 42 -26.43 14.79 -15.15
N VAL A 43 -26.14 15.30 -13.96
CA VAL A 43 -27.14 15.89 -13.05
C VAL A 43 -27.93 17.02 -13.71
N PRO A 44 -27.31 18.07 -14.30
CA PRO A 44 -28.07 19.13 -14.98
C PRO A 44 -28.85 18.62 -16.21
N LEU A 45 -28.35 17.58 -16.90
CA LEU A 45 -29.03 16.95 -18.03
C LEU A 45 -30.33 16.23 -17.61
N ALA A 46 -30.39 15.68 -16.41
CA ALA A 46 -31.58 15.02 -15.88
C ALA A 46 -32.76 15.98 -15.61
N PHE A 47 -32.51 17.29 -15.50
CA PHE A 47 -33.55 18.31 -15.27
C PHE A 47 -34.07 18.97 -16.56
N TRP A 48 -33.66 18.48 -17.74
CA TRP A 48 -34.08 19.05 -19.02
C TRP A 48 -35.54 18.69 -19.34
N LYS A 49 -36.38 19.68 -19.65
CA LYS A 49 -37.80 19.49 -20.03
C LYS A 49 -37.98 19.28 -21.54
N GLY A 50 -38.83 18.32 -21.93
CA GLY A 50 -39.23 18.05 -23.32
C GLY A 50 -39.08 16.58 -23.70
N VAL A 51 -39.47 16.21 -24.93
CA VAL A 51 -39.41 14.82 -25.45
C VAL A 51 -37.97 14.26 -25.43
N ILE A 52 -36.99 15.13 -25.67
CA ILE A 52 -35.55 14.80 -25.58
C ILE A 52 -35.10 14.63 -24.12
N GLY A 53 -35.78 15.27 -23.16
CA GLY A 53 -35.52 15.15 -21.73
C GLY A 53 -35.84 13.78 -21.15
N GLU A 54 -36.90 13.12 -21.63
CA GLU A 54 -37.24 11.74 -21.19
C GLU A 54 -36.14 10.74 -21.54
N PHE A 55 -35.54 10.85 -22.73
CA PHE A 55 -34.40 10.03 -23.13
C PHE A 55 -33.13 10.37 -22.31
N MET A 56 -32.90 11.66 -22.08
CA MET A 56 -31.77 12.16 -21.27
C MET A 56 -31.89 11.83 -19.77
N PHE A 57 -33.07 11.50 -19.27
CA PHE A 57 -33.30 11.03 -17.91
C PHE A 57 -32.99 9.54 -17.74
N PHE A 58 -33.29 8.73 -18.77
CA PHE A 58 -33.07 7.28 -18.72
C PHE A 58 -31.57 6.90 -18.68
N LEU A 59 -30.73 7.65 -19.40
CA LEU A 59 -29.28 7.44 -19.48
C LEU A 59 -28.57 7.55 -18.11
N PRO A 60 -28.67 8.67 -17.35
CA PRO A 60 -28.01 8.81 -16.05
C PRO A 60 -28.54 7.84 -14.99
N ILE A 61 -29.84 7.53 -14.99
CA ILE A 61 -30.40 6.55 -14.06
C ILE A 61 -29.80 5.17 -14.30
N THR A 62 -29.71 4.75 -15.56
CA THR A 62 -29.07 3.48 -15.92
C THR A 62 -27.61 3.46 -15.46
N LEU A 63 -26.87 4.56 -15.64
CA LEU A 63 -25.49 4.65 -15.17
C LEU A 63 -25.39 4.58 -13.65
N ILE A 64 -26.23 5.29 -12.91
CA ILE A 64 -26.24 5.27 -11.44
C ILE A 64 -26.46 3.84 -10.94
N ILE A 65 -27.46 3.13 -11.47
CA ILE A 65 -27.77 1.76 -11.08
C ILE A 65 -26.61 0.83 -11.41
N THR A 66 -26.10 0.87 -12.64
CA THR A 66 -25.02 -0.02 -13.10
C THR A 66 -23.71 0.23 -12.34
N LEU A 67 -23.35 1.50 -12.11
CA LEU A 67 -22.13 1.88 -11.38
C LEU A 67 -22.23 1.55 -9.89
N THR A 68 -23.39 1.75 -9.27
CA THR A 68 -23.61 1.39 -7.86
C THR A 68 -23.57 -0.12 -7.67
N ALA A 69 -24.20 -0.88 -8.58
CA ALA A 69 -24.12 -2.35 -8.58
C ALA A 69 -22.67 -2.83 -8.76
N SER A 70 -21.94 -2.24 -9.71
CA SER A 70 -20.52 -2.53 -9.94
C SER A 70 -19.65 -2.21 -8.72
N LEU A 71 -19.90 -1.08 -8.05
CA LEU A 71 -19.19 -0.69 -6.82
C LEU A 71 -19.42 -1.70 -5.69
N LEU A 72 -20.66 -2.16 -5.51
CA LEU A 72 -21.01 -3.19 -4.52
C LEU A 72 -20.30 -4.51 -4.81
N VAL A 73 -20.34 -4.97 -6.05
CA VAL A 73 -19.66 -6.19 -6.49
C VAL A 73 -18.15 -6.04 -6.28
N ALA A 74 -17.54 -4.93 -6.69
CA ALA A 74 -16.12 -4.67 -6.50
C ALA A 74 -15.72 -4.65 -5.02
N TYR A 75 -16.57 -4.13 -4.13
CA TYR A 75 -16.28 -4.07 -2.70
C TYR A 75 -16.40 -5.43 -2.01
N ILE A 76 -17.33 -6.29 -2.41
CA ILE A 76 -17.55 -7.60 -1.79
C ILE A 76 -16.64 -8.66 -2.41
N ILE A 77 -16.57 -8.70 -3.73
CA ILE A 77 -15.88 -9.75 -4.48
C ILE A 77 -14.36 -9.55 -4.44
N ASN A 78 -13.84 -8.34 -4.66
CA ASN A 78 -12.39 -8.13 -4.70
C ASN A 78 -11.65 -8.54 -3.40
N PRO A 79 -12.11 -8.23 -2.17
CA PRO A 79 -11.41 -8.71 -0.97
C PRO A 79 -11.53 -10.22 -0.79
N VAL A 80 -12.65 -10.84 -1.17
CA VAL A 80 -12.82 -12.30 -1.11
C VAL A 80 -11.82 -12.99 -2.05
N PHE A 81 -11.70 -12.50 -3.29
CA PHE A 81 -10.73 -13.01 -4.26
C PHE A 81 -9.29 -12.71 -3.83
N ALA A 82 -9.01 -11.52 -3.30
CA ALA A 82 -7.67 -11.16 -2.83
C ALA A 82 -7.21 -12.09 -1.70
N VAL A 83 -8.07 -12.42 -0.74
CA VAL A 83 -7.72 -13.34 0.36
C VAL A 83 -7.60 -14.79 -0.14
N SER A 84 -8.41 -15.20 -1.12
CA SER A 84 -8.40 -16.57 -1.63
C SER A 84 -7.24 -16.88 -2.58
N PHE A 85 -6.78 -15.90 -3.37
CA PHE A 85 -5.72 -16.10 -4.38
C PHE A 85 -4.34 -15.63 -3.91
N MET A 86 -4.25 -14.77 -2.90
CA MET A 86 -2.97 -14.33 -2.36
C MET A 86 -2.44 -15.42 -1.43
N LYS A 87 -1.46 -16.18 -1.91
CA LYS A 87 -0.72 -17.15 -1.10
C LYS A 87 -0.16 -16.40 0.13
N PRO A 88 -0.18 -17.02 1.33
CA PRO A 88 0.61 -16.52 2.43
C PRO A 88 2.07 -16.63 2.02
N ASP A 89 2.61 -15.58 1.41
CA ASP A 89 4.04 -15.45 1.29
C ASP A 89 4.57 -15.44 2.73
N GLU A 90 5.37 -16.45 3.04
CA GLU A 90 5.94 -16.78 4.32
C GLU A 90 7.00 -15.72 4.70
N PHE A 91 6.60 -14.46 4.82
CA PHE A 91 7.47 -13.35 5.25
C PHE A 91 7.08 -12.90 6.64
N VAL A 92 7.13 -13.84 7.58
CA VAL A 92 7.02 -13.56 9.02
C VAL A 92 8.38 -13.66 9.71
N VAL A 93 9.51 -13.40 9.05
CA VAL A 93 10.81 -13.24 9.73
C VAL A 93 11.73 -12.35 8.89
N ASP A 94 11.94 -11.06 9.23
CA ASP A 94 13.31 -10.48 9.18
C ASP A 94 13.45 -8.99 9.53
N LYS A 95 12.37 -8.20 9.69
CA LYS A 95 12.57 -6.77 10.00
C LYS A 95 13.21 -6.53 11.37
N GLN A 96 12.92 -7.41 12.34
CA GLN A 96 13.49 -7.37 13.69
C GLN A 96 14.93 -7.92 13.76
N ARG A 97 15.27 -8.90 12.91
CA ARG A 97 16.62 -9.49 12.82
C ARG A 97 17.62 -8.51 12.19
N ARG A 98 17.20 -7.76 11.15
CA ARG A 98 18.03 -6.74 10.50
C ARG A 98 18.37 -5.57 11.43
N LYS A 99 17.42 -5.09 12.23
CA LYS A 99 17.65 -3.99 13.20
C LYS A 99 18.60 -4.42 14.33
N ARG A 100 18.48 -5.67 14.81
CA ARG A 100 19.42 -6.26 15.79
C ARG A 100 20.81 -6.48 15.20
N SER A 101 20.92 -6.97 13.96
CA SER A 101 22.21 -7.16 13.28
C SER A 101 22.94 -5.85 13.02
N LEU A 102 22.22 -4.78 12.66
CA LEU A 102 22.79 -3.44 12.48
C LEU A 102 23.22 -2.80 13.82
N LEU A 103 22.45 -3.00 14.89
CA LEU A 103 22.84 -2.58 16.24
C LEU A 103 24.07 -3.34 16.74
N ILE A 104 24.13 -4.66 16.57
CA ILE A 104 25.29 -5.47 16.96
C ILE A 104 26.51 -5.09 16.12
N ALA A 105 26.37 -4.92 14.80
CA ALA A 105 27.46 -4.47 13.94
C ALA A 105 27.98 -3.08 14.34
N GLY A 106 27.08 -2.13 14.67
CA GLY A 106 27.47 -0.80 15.15
C GLY A 106 28.18 -0.82 16.50
N VAL A 107 27.72 -1.66 17.44
CA VAL A 107 28.38 -1.83 18.74
C VAL A 107 29.73 -2.52 18.61
N VAL A 108 29.85 -3.54 17.75
CA VAL A 108 31.12 -4.25 17.48
C VAL A 108 32.13 -3.33 16.80
N LEU A 109 31.71 -2.56 15.79
CA LEU A 109 32.57 -1.55 15.15
C LEU A 109 33.01 -0.46 16.13
N GLY A 110 32.09 0.05 16.96
CA GLY A 110 32.41 1.05 17.99
C GLY A 110 33.37 0.52 19.05
N ALA A 111 33.20 -0.73 19.48
CA ALA A 111 34.09 -1.38 20.44
C ALA A 111 35.48 -1.66 19.84
N LEU A 112 35.56 -2.10 18.58
CA LEU A 112 36.82 -2.27 17.84
C LEU A 112 37.57 -0.95 17.63
N ALA A 113 36.84 0.13 17.34
CA ALA A 113 37.40 1.47 17.21
C ALA A 113 37.93 1.99 18.56
N LEU A 114 37.17 1.80 19.65
CA LEU A 114 37.60 2.16 21.01
C LEU A 114 38.80 1.33 21.47
N LEU A 115 38.81 0.02 21.21
CA LEU A 115 39.95 -0.85 21.51
C LEU A 115 41.19 -0.46 20.71
N SER A 116 41.04 -0.09 19.43
CA SER A 116 42.13 0.40 18.60
C SER A 116 42.65 1.78 19.05
N TYR A 117 41.75 2.64 19.55
CA TYR A 117 42.10 3.96 20.08
C TYR A 117 42.85 3.88 21.41
N ILE A 118 42.48 2.96 22.30
CA ILE A 118 43.12 2.76 23.61
C ILE A 118 44.43 1.94 23.47
N GLY A 119 44.52 1.05 22.48
CA GLY A 119 45.67 0.19 22.23
C GLY A 119 46.91 0.86 21.64
N GLY A 120 46.89 2.17 21.38
CA GLY A 120 48.09 2.94 21.02
C GLY A 120 48.78 2.53 19.71
N ASN A 121 48.09 1.82 18.80
CA ASN A 121 48.71 1.31 17.57
C ASN A 121 48.41 2.23 16.37
N PHE A 122 49.24 3.28 16.21
CA PHE A 122 49.13 4.37 15.23
C PHE A 122 49.35 3.96 13.75
N GLY A 123 49.41 2.65 13.43
CA GLY A 123 49.74 2.15 12.09
C GLY A 123 48.56 1.59 11.28
N LEU A 124 47.43 1.24 11.89
CA LEU A 124 46.34 0.53 11.20
C LEU A 124 45.06 1.36 10.95
N CYS A 125 45.07 2.65 11.30
CA CYS A 125 43.91 3.54 11.09
C CYS A 125 43.67 3.93 9.63
N ASN A 126 44.58 3.65 8.69
CA ASN A 126 44.46 4.11 7.30
C ASN A 126 43.78 3.11 6.35
N VAL A 127 43.55 1.85 6.76
CA VAL A 127 42.99 0.81 5.87
C VAL A 127 41.48 0.65 5.96
N ILE A 128 40.85 1.13 7.03
CA ILE A 128 39.41 0.97 7.26
C ILE A 128 38.54 1.91 6.39
N PRO A 129 38.94 3.18 6.08
CA PRO A 129 38.16 4.02 5.16
C PRO A 129 38.23 3.54 3.69
N ALA A 130 39.29 2.82 3.30
CA ALA A 130 39.52 2.43 1.91
C ALA A 130 38.58 1.30 1.42
N VAL A 131 38.16 0.40 2.31
CA VAL A 131 37.29 -0.73 1.94
C VAL A 131 35.81 -0.33 1.92
N CYS A 132 35.44 0.77 2.59
CA CYS A 132 34.05 1.23 2.63
C CYS A 132 33.65 2.12 1.42
N THR A 133 34.57 2.33 0.47
CA THR A 133 34.37 3.17 -0.74
C THR A 133 34.34 2.33 -2.04
N LEU A 134 34.32 0.99 -1.95
CA LEU A 134 34.21 0.06 -3.08
C LEU A 134 32.90 -0.74 -3.01
#